data_AF-A0A1H7GHJ4-F1
#
_entry.id   AF-A0A1H7GHJ4-F1
#
_cell.length_a   1.000
_cell.length_b   1.000
_cell.length_c   1.000
_cell.angle_alpha   90.00
_cell.angle_beta   90.00
_cell.angle_gamma   90.00
#
_symmetry.space_group_name_H-M   'P 1'
#
loop_
_entity.id
_entity.type
_entity.pdbx_description
1 polymer ?
#
loop_
_entity_poly.entity_id
_entity_poly.type
_entity_poly.pdbx_seq_one_letter_code
_entity_poly.pdbx_strand_id
1 'polypeptide(L)'
;MSNATLIETGDHLASGQLKSIVERIERREADKQEAADDIAEIYQEAKANGYDVKVLRKVIATRKRDLDERKEEEAIFDLYIQAVGESA
;
A
#
# COMPACT_ATOMS: atom_id res chain seq x y z
N MET A 1 -27.40 43.26 -16.23
CA MET A 1 -26.47 42.12 -16.45
C MET A 1 -26.13 41.59 -15.07
N SER A 2 -26.85 40.55 -14.64
CA SER A 2 -27.01 40.18 -13.23
C SER A 2 -25.90 39.26 -12.72
N ASN A 3 -25.50 39.47 -11.46
CA ASN A 3 -24.57 38.66 -10.67
C ASN A 3 -25.00 37.17 -10.54
N ALA A 4 -26.23 36.84 -10.91
CA ALA A 4 -26.78 35.48 -10.93
C ALA A 4 -26.08 34.56 -11.95
N THR A 5 -25.66 35.09 -13.11
CA THR A 5 -25.02 34.29 -14.16
C THR A 5 -23.60 33.87 -13.77
N LEU A 6 -22.89 34.64 -12.92
CA LEU A 6 -21.56 34.26 -12.43
C LEU A 6 -21.61 33.12 -11.39
N ILE A 7 -22.66 33.08 -10.57
CA ILE A 7 -22.81 32.08 -9.51
C ILE A 7 -23.25 30.73 -10.10
N GLU A 8 -24.22 30.71 -11.03
CA GLU A 8 -24.65 29.46 -11.69
C GLU A 8 -23.52 28.80 -12.49
N THR A 9 -22.70 29.58 -13.19
CA THR A 9 -21.60 29.04 -14.00
C THR A 9 -20.49 28.44 -13.15
N GLY A 10 -20.20 29.05 -11.98
CA GLY A 10 -19.20 28.56 -11.03
C GLY A 10 -19.63 27.27 -10.31
N ASP A 11 -20.92 27.18 -9.94
CA ASP A 11 -21.48 26.03 -9.23
C ASP A 11 -21.59 24.79 -10.13
N HIS A 12 -21.99 24.97 -11.39
CA HIS A 12 -22.01 23.90 -12.39
C HIS A 12 -20.60 23.40 -12.77
N LEU A 13 -19.61 24.30 -12.90
CA LEU A 13 -18.23 23.93 -13.21
C LEU A 13 -17.55 23.23 -12.02
N ALA A 14 -17.76 23.72 -10.80
CA ALA A 14 -17.27 23.10 -9.57
C ALA A 14 -17.90 21.72 -9.33
N SER A 15 -19.21 21.59 -9.59
CA SER A 15 -19.93 20.32 -9.48
C SER A 15 -19.43 19.26 -10.48
N GLY A 16 -19.17 19.65 -11.74
CA GLY A 16 -18.61 18.75 -12.75
C GLY A 16 -17.17 18.29 -12.44
N GLN A 17 -16.32 19.21 -11.96
CA GLN A 17 -14.95 18.88 -11.58
C GLN A 17 -14.90 17.98 -10.34
N LEU A 18 -15.71 18.27 -9.32
CA LEU A 18 -15.81 17.43 -8.12
C LEU A 18 -16.31 16.02 -8.47
N LYS A 19 -17.36 15.91 -9.29
CA LYS A 19 -17.88 14.62 -9.78
C LYS A 19 -16.80 13.81 -10.51
N SER A 20 -16.04 14.46 -11.40
CA SER A 20 -14.94 13.79 -12.11
C SER A 20 -13.84 13.29 -11.16
N ILE A 21 -13.49 14.05 -10.13
CA ILE A 21 -12.50 13.64 -9.12
C ILE A 21 -13.01 12.43 -8.33
N VAL A 22 -14.26 12.47 -7.85
CA VAL A 22 -14.89 11.37 -7.10
C VAL A 22 -14.92 10.10 -7.94
N GLU A 23 -15.45 10.14 -9.16
CA GLU A 23 -15.53 8.97 -10.05
C GLU A 23 -14.14 8.39 -10.40
N ARG A 24 -13.09 9.23 -10.45
CA ARG A 24 -11.71 8.76 -10.64
C ARG A 24 -11.17 8.07 -9.39
N ILE A 25 -11.47 8.58 -8.20
CA ILE A 25 -11.05 7.97 -6.92
C ILE A 25 -11.78 6.64 -6.70
N GLU A 26 -13.10 6.60 -6.90
CA GLU A 26 -13.90 5.38 -6.72
C GLU A 26 -13.43 4.25 -7.62
N ARG A 27 -13.09 4.55 -8.89
CA ARG A 27 -12.47 3.56 -9.77
C ARG A 27 -11.15 3.05 -9.23
N ARG A 28 -10.29 3.93 -8.68
CA ARG A 28 -9.00 3.51 -8.10
C ARG A 28 -9.16 2.72 -6.80
N GLU A 29 -10.17 3.00 -6.00
CA GLU A 29 -10.50 2.19 -4.82
C GLU A 29 -11.05 0.82 -5.23
N ALA A 30 -11.85 0.74 -6.30
CA ALA A 30 -12.30 -0.54 -6.86
C ALA A 30 -11.10 -1.37 -7.39
N ASP A 31 -10.22 -0.76 -8.20
CA ASP A 31 -9.01 -1.42 -8.71
C ASP A 31 -8.12 -1.93 -7.56
N LYS A 32 -8.01 -1.14 -6.47
CA LYS A 32 -7.23 -1.49 -5.28
C LYS A 32 -7.86 -2.63 -4.49
N GLN A 33 -9.19 -2.69 -4.42
CA GLN A 33 -9.90 -3.77 -3.74
C GLN A 33 -9.73 -5.08 -4.51
N GLU A 34 -9.92 -5.07 -5.83
CA GLU A 34 -9.68 -6.24 -6.69
C GLU A 34 -8.26 -6.79 -6.50
N ALA A 35 -7.24 -5.93 -6.58
CA ALA A 35 -5.86 -6.33 -6.34
C ALA A 35 -5.62 -6.86 -4.92
N ALA A 36 -6.32 -6.33 -3.91
CA ALA A 36 -6.20 -6.81 -2.54
C ALA A 36 -6.80 -8.21 -2.37
N ASP A 37 -7.92 -8.48 -3.04
CA ASP A 37 -8.59 -9.77 -3.05
C ASP A 37 -7.74 -10.83 -3.77
N ASP A 38 -7.17 -10.50 -4.94
CA ASP A 38 -6.22 -11.37 -5.66
C ASP A 38 -5.01 -11.74 -4.78
N ILE A 39 -4.43 -10.76 -4.09
CA ILE A 39 -3.32 -11.00 -3.15
C ILE A 39 -3.76 -11.91 -1.99
N ALA A 40 -4.98 -11.76 -1.50
CA ALA A 40 -5.50 -12.60 -0.43
C ALA A 40 -5.65 -14.06 -0.88
N GLU A 41 -6.16 -14.29 -2.09
CA GLU A 41 -6.27 -15.63 -2.69
C GLU A 41 -4.90 -16.30 -2.81
N ILE A 42 -3.89 -15.60 -3.34
CA ILE A 42 -2.50 -16.11 -3.44
C ILE A 42 -1.95 -16.52 -2.06
N TYR A 43 -2.22 -15.75 -1.00
CA TYR A 43 -1.82 -16.14 0.35
C TYR A 43 -2.58 -17.36 0.87
N GLN A 44 -3.86 -17.55 0.51
CA GLN A 44 -4.60 -18.76 0.88
C GLN A 44 -4.07 -19.99 0.14
N GLU A 45 -3.77 -19.87 -1.15
CA GLU A 45 -3.12 -20.93 -1.93
C GLU A 45 -1.76 -21.31 -1.34
N ALA A 46 -0.93 -20.32 -1.00
CA ALA A 46 0.35 -20.57 -0.35
C ALA A 46 0.18 -21.31 0.98
N LYS A 47 -0.84 -20.94 1.78
CA LYS A 47 -1.18 -21.65 3.01
C LYS A 47 -1.60 -23.09 2.75
N ALA A 48 -2.45 -23.34 1.75
CA ALA A 48 -2.89 -24.68 1.38
C ALA A 48 -1.73 -25.55 0.91
N ASN A 49 -0.72 -24.95 0.27
CA ASN A 49 0.51 -25.61 -0.16
C ASN A 49 1.56 -25.77 0.96
N GLY A 50 1.24 -25.38 2.20
CA GLY A 50 2.10 -25.59 3.38
C GLY A 50 3.11 -24.48 3.67
N TYR A 51 3.02 -23.33 3.00
CA TYR A 51 3.88 -22.18 3.31
C TYR A 51 3.38 -21.38 4.52
N ASP A 52 4.31 -20.85 5.31
CA ASP A 52 3.99 -19.90 6.39
C ASP A 52 3.70 -18.51 5.80
N VAL A 53 2.41 -18.14 5.80
CA VAL A 53 1.92 -16.84 5.30
C VAL A 53 2.50 -15.65 6.07
N LYS A 54 2.76 -15.78 7.38
CA LYS A 54 3.36 -14.71 8.19
C LYS A 54 4.79 -14.45 7.76
N VAL A 55 5.56 -15.51 7.49
CA VAL A 55 6.93 -15.39 6.96
C VAL A 55 6.91 -14.83 5.54
N LEU A 56 6.02 -15.28 4.66
CA LEU A 56 5.90 -14.73 3.30
C LEU A 56 5.61 -13.22 3.30
N ARG A 57 4.70 -12.75 4.17
CA ARG A 57 4.43 -11.31 4.33
C ARG A 57 5.69 -10.54 4.75
N LYS A 58 6.49 -11.09 5.66
CA LYS A 58 7.80 -10.51 6.03
C LYS A 58 8.75 -10.48 4.85
N VAL A 59 8.87 -11.56 4.08
CA VAL A 59 9.72 -11.61 2.88
C VAL A 59 9.34 -10.52 1.88
N ILE A 60 8.05 -10.37 1.57
CA ILE A 60 7.58 -9.33 0.64
C ILE A 60 7.86 -7.92 1.20
N ALA A 61 7.64 -7.68 2.49
CA ALA A 61 7.95 -6.39 3.12
C ALA A 61 9.45 -6.08 3.07
N THR A 62 10.30 -7.05 3.41
CA THR A 62 11.76 -6.91 3.34
C THR A 62 12.23 -6.62 1.92
N ARG A 63 11.65 -7.28 0.91
CA ARG A 63 12.00 -7.06 -0.51
C ARG A 63 11.63 -5.68 -1.05
N LYS A 64 10.74 -4.95 -0.37
CA LYS A 64 10.36 -3.56 -0.73
C LYS A 64 11.34 -2.52 -0.19
N ARG A 65 12.17 -2.88 0.79
CA ARG A 65 13.18 -1.99 1.38
C ARG A 65 14.41 -1.92 0.48
N ASP A 66 15.13 -0.81 0.53
CA ASP A 66 16.40 -0.64 -0.17
C ASP A 66 17.40 -1.74 0.24
N LEU A 67 18.26 -2.16 -0.70
CA LEU A 67 19.19 -3.27 -0.46
C LEU A 67 20.35 -2.86 0.45
N ASP A 68 20.86 -1.64 0.29
CA ASP A 68 22.02 -1.20 1.04
C ASP A 68 21.62 -0.80 2.45
N GLU A 69 20.47 -0.13 2.63
CA GLU A 69 19.88 0.11 3.96
C GLU A 69 19.68 -1.21 4.74
N ARG A 70 19.22 -2.28 4.07
CA ARG A 70 19.04 -3.59 4.71
C ARG A 70 20.35 -4.22 5.16
N LYS A 71 21.39 -4.14 4.33
CA LYS A 71 22.72 -4.68 4.67
C LYS A 71 23.36 -3.93 5.83
N GLU A 72 23.20 -2.61 5.85
CA GLU A 72 23.68 -1.77 6.95
C GLU A 72 22.98 -2.13 8.26
N GLU A 73 21.64 -2.23 8.25
CA GLU A 73 20.87 -2.64 9.43
C GLU A 73 21.25 -4.05 9.90
N GLU A 74 21.42 -5.00 8.98
CA GLU A 74 21.82 -6.38 9.29
C GLU A 74 23.22 -6.44 9.90
N ALA A 75 24.18 -5.68 9.37
CA ALA A 75 25.53 -5.58 9.94
C ALA A 75 25.53 -5.00 11.37
N ILE A 76 24.69 -3.99 11.62
CA ILE A 76 24.54 -3.41 12.97
C ILE A 76 23.84 -4.39 13.91
N PHE A 77 22.81 -5.09 13.43
CA PHE A 77 22.09 -6.09 14.20
C PHE A 77 23.04 -7.23 14.64
N ASP A 78 23.83 -7.76 13.72
CA ASP A 78 24.80 -8.82 13.99
C ASP A 78 25.84 -8.37 15.03
N LEU A 79 26.35 -7.13 14.90
CA LEU A 79 27.25 -6.54 15.89
C LEU A 79 26.61 -6.48 17.28
N TYR A 80 25.34 -6.10 17.37
CA TYR A 80 24.63 -5.97 18.64
C TYR A 80 24.35 -7.33 19.28
N ILE A 81 23.92 -8.33 18.49
CA ILE A 81 23.71 -9.69 18.97
C ILE A 81 25.02 -10.31 19.46
N GLN A 82 26.13 -10.10 18.75
CA GLN A 82 27.45 -10.54 19.20
C GLN A 82 27.85 -9.90 20.54
N ALA A 83 27.53 -8.63 20.75
CA ALA A 83 27.88 -7.90 21.96
C ALA A 83 27.07 -8.36 23.19
N VAL A 84 25.78 -8.68 23.02
CA VAL A 84 24.90 -9.11 24.13
C VAL A 84 24.86 -10.63 24.32
N GLY A 85 25.35 -11.39 23.33
CA GLY A 85 25.23 -12.85 23.25
C GLY A 85 23.84 -13.31 22.77
N GLU A 86 23.76 -14.48 22.15
CA GLU A 86 22.47 -15.11 21.87
C GLU A 86 21.87 -15.64 23.18
N SER A 87 20.68 -15.16 23.53
CA SER A 87 19.91 -15.72 24.65
C SER A 87 19.19 -16.98 24.17
N ALA A 88 19.43 -18.10 24.85
CA ALA A 88 18.78 -19.40 24.59
C ALA A 88 17.26 -19.37 24.86
#